data_AF-A0A8H6IHN6-F1
#
_entry.id   AF-A0A8H6IHN6-F1
#
_cell.length_a   1.000
_cell.length_b   1.000
_cell.length_c   1.000
_cell.angle_alpha   90.00
_cell.angle_beta   90.00
_cell.angle_gamma   90.00
#
_symmetry.space_group_name_H-M   'P 1'
#
loop_
_entity.id
_entity.type
_entity.pdbx_description
1 polymer ?
#
loop_
_entity_poly.entity_id
_entity_poly.type
_entity_poly.pdbx_seq_one_letter_code
_entity_poly.pdbx_strand_id
1 'polypeptide(L)'
;MDTEKVVLDKKYEPDADTGLFLVSKFSDIRWRYRLPAIWLGEEVVQVLIKSSIGQVIYAAAIIGLLESPQNPPPIHMVLKLSKISSNFTSDKASTSVNPFALLDALYTRIIQTSTDSLLRAVAWVRFISSLGNISSGRERPAWVFRQYLESSVGETEYLLENLSSLVHMPPPGEYAAEIVFYHKSFTDFLLDDNRVFRGLMQYEGRGKGGFTRRIT
;
A
#
# COMPACT_ATOMS: atom_id res chain seq x y z
N MET A 1 19.72 -34.55 5.22
CA MET A 1 19.72 -33.09 5.42
C MET A 1 18.36 -32.73 5.93
N ASP A 2 18.21 -32.75 7.25
CA ASP A 2 16.96 -32.46 7.95
C ASP A 2 16.80 -30.94 8.04
N THR A 3 15.66 -30.44 7.59
CA THR A 3 15.29 -29.04 7.74
C THR A 3 14.91 -28.79 9.18
N GLU A 4 15.88 -28.32 9.96
CA GLU A 4 15.70 -27.86 11.32
C GLU A 4 14.70 -26.69 11.30
N LYS A 5 13.44 -26.97 11.64
CA LYS A 5 12.42 -25.95 11.91
C LYS A 5 12.93 -25.13 13.09
N VAL A 6 13.39 -23.91 12.80
CA VAL A 6 13.64 -22.87 13.80
C VAL A 6 12.33 -22.63 14.55
N VAL A 7 12.19 -23.25 15.72
CA VAL A 7 11.10 -22.99 16.65
C VAL A 7 11.38 -21.62 17.24
N LEU A 8 10.74 -20.60 16.67
CA LEU A 8 10.77 -19.25 17.21
C LEU A 8 10.21 -19.27 18.63
N ASP A 9 10.94 -18.59 19.51
CA ASP A 9 10.83 -18.59 20.95
C ASP A 9 9.38 -18.44 21.45
N LYS A 10 9.02 -19.19 22.51
CA LYS A 10 7.65 -19.38 23.05
C LYS A 10 6.97 -18.10 23.59
N LYS A 11 7.57 -16.93 23.38
CA LYS A 11 7.12 -15.61 23.86
C LYS A 11 6.77 -14.63 22.73
N TYR A 12 6.95 -15.02 21.47
CA TYR A 12 6.63 -14.18 20.32
C TYR A 12 5.15 -14.35 19.95
N GLU A 13 4.33 -13.33 20.27
CA GLU A 13 2.94 -13.22 19.84
C GLU A 13 2.85 -12.15 18.75
N PRO A 14 3.09 -12.52 17.46
CA PRO A 14 3.21 -11.56 16.36
C PRO A 14 1.98 -10.65 16.22
N ASP A 15 0.82 -11.15 16.62
CA ASP A 15 -0.45 -10.43 16.57
C ASP A 15 -0.56 -9.38 17.68
N ALA A 16 -0.09 -9.72 18.89
CA ALA A 16 -0.03 -8.77 20.01
C ALA A 16 1.01 -7.67 19.75
N ASP A 17 2.15 -8.05 19.18
CA ASP A 17 3.23 -7.10 18.82
C ASP A 17 2.78 -6.14 17.71
N THR A 18 2.04 -6.62 16.71
CA THR A 18 1.48 -5.78 15.63
C THR A 18 0.43 -4.81 16.15
N GLY A 19 -0.42 -5.26 17.08
CA GLY A 19 -1.40 -4.40 17.75
C GLY A 19 -0.72 -3.29 18.56
N LEU A 20 0.30 -3.64 19.34
CA LEU A 20 1.07 -2.67 20.14
C LEU A 20 1.83 -1.66 19.27
N PHE A 21 2.40 -2.13 18.16
CA PHE A 21 3.03 -1.26 17.15
C PHE A 21 2.05 -0.22 16.61
N LEU A 22 0.85 -0.63 16.19
CA LEU A 22 -0.17 0.29 15.66
C LEU A 22 -0.64 1.31 16.70
N VAL A 23 -0.91 0.87 17.93
CA VAL A 23 -1.33 1.77 19.02
C VAL A 23 -0.25 2.81 19.31
N SER A 24 1.02 2.40 19.36
CA SER A 24 2.15 3.31 19.54
C SER A 24 2.21 4.32 18.41
N LYS A 25 2.12 3.88 17.15
CA LYS A 25 2.20 4.77 15.98
C LYS A 25 1.03 5.73 15.85
N PHE A 26 -0.20 5.30 16.17
CA PHE A 26 -1.34 6.22 16.26
C PHE A 26 -1.16 7.26 17.36
N SER A 27 -0.50 6.90 18.47
CA SER A 27 -0.16 7.85 19.52
C SER A 27 0.86 8.88 19.04
N ASP A 28 1.89 8.45 18.31
CA ASP A 28 2.89 9.36 17.72
C ASP A 28 2.25 10.34 16.73
N ILE A 29 1.37 9.85 15.84
CA ILE A 29 0.61 10.67 14.88
C ILE A 29 -0.26 11.69 15.63
N ARG A 30 -0.96 11.25 16.68
CA ARG A 30 -1.77 12.15 17.52
C ARG A 30 -0.94 13.30 18.08
N TRP A 31 0.22 12.99 18.66
CA TRP A 31 1.13 13.99 19.22
C TRP A 31 1.64 14.94 18.15
N ARG A 32 2.08 14.41 17.00
CA ARG A 32 2.63 15.18 15.88
C ARG A 32 1.62 16.19 15.33
N TYR A 33 0.36 15.78 15.16
CA TYR A 33 -0.69 16.62 14.57
C TYR A 33 -1.60 17.30 15.61
N ARG A 34 -1.24 17.25 16.91
CA ARG A 34 -2.00 17.83 18.03
C ARG A 34 -3.49 17.44 18.03
N LEU A 35 -3.75 16.17 17.73
CA LEU A 35 -5.13 15.67 17.61
C LEU A 35 -5.75 15.41 19.01
N PRO A 36 -7.08 15.50 19.13
CA PRO A 36 -7.80 15.19 20.37
C PRO A 36 -7.49 13.79 20.91
N ALA A 37 -7.78 13.55 22.20
CA ALA A 37 -7.61 12.21 22.80
C ALA A 37 -8.45 11.14 22.09
N ILE A 38 -9.64 11.50 21.62
CA ILE A 38 -10.58 10.62 20.93
C ILE A 38 -10.63 11.02 19.45
N TRP A 39 -9.46 11.14 18.81
CA TRP A 39 -9.39 11.48 17.38
C TRP A 39 -9.69 10.26 16.48
N LEU A 40 -9.49 9.05 17.00
CA LEU A 40 -9.97 7.81 16.41
C LEU A 40 -11.03 7.20 17.34
N GLY A 41 -12.16 6.77 16.78
CA GLY A 41 -13.11 5.98 17.55
C GLY A 41 -12.48 4.62 17.89
N GLU A 42 -12.73 4.11 19.10
CA GLU A 42 -12.18 2.83 19.57
C GLU A 42 -12.48 1.69 18.57
N GLU A 43 -13.70 1.66 18.02
CA GLU A 43 -14.11 0.69 17.01
C GLU A 43 -13.22 0.73 15.75
N VAL A 44 -12.81 1.92 15.31
CA VAL A 44 -11.95 2.12 14.13
C VAL A 44 -10.56 1.54 14.39
N VAL A 45 -10.02 1.77 15.58
CA VAL A 45 -8.70 1.25 15.99
C VAL A 45 -8.76 -0.28 16.07
N GLN A 46 -9.78 -0.83 16.71
CA GLN A 46 -9.96 -2.28 16.86
C GLN A 46 -10.10 -2.99 15.51
N VAL A 47 -10.84 -2.40 14.56
CA VAL A 47 -10.96 -2.94 13.21
C VAL A 47 -9.59 -3.00 12.52
N LEU A 48 -8.79 -1.93 12.61
CA LEU A 48 -7.47 -1.89 11.96
C LEU A 48 -6.46 -2.84 12.62
N ILE A 49 -6.48 -2.95 13.95
CA ILE A 49 -5.67 -3.93 14.67
C ILE A 49 -6.04 -5.33 14.22
N LYS A 50 -7.33 -5.68 14.26
CA LYS A 50 -7.83 -7.00 13.86
C LYS A 50 -7.49 -7.35 12.41
N SER A 51 -7.52 -6.36 11.52
CA SER A 51 -7.14 -6.53 10.12
C SER A 51 -5.63 -6.62 9.89
N SER A 52 -4.81 -6.23 10.85
CA SER A 52 -3.34 -6.29 10.78
C SER A 52 -2.74 -7.55 11.42
N ILE A 53 -3.52 -8.26 12.24
CA ILE A 53 -3.18 -9.59 12.78
C ILE A 53 -2.84 -10.53 11.62
N GLY A 54 -1.66 -11.17 11.68
CA GLY A 54 -1.12 -11.99 10.61
C GLY A 54 -0.67 -11.25 9.34
N GLN A 55 -0.77 -9.91 9.27
CA GLN A 55 -0.41 -9.08 8.11
C GLN A 55 0.40 -7.84 8.52
N VAL A 56 1.61 -8.03 9.06
CA VAL A 56 2.51 -6.93 9.48
C VAL A 56 2.75 -5.89 8.38
N ILE A 57 2.79 -6.32 7.11
CA ILE A 57 2.94 -5.42 5.95
C ILE A 57 1.76 -4.46 5.83
N TYR A 58 0.55 -4.89 6.19
CA TYR A 58 -0.64 -4.05 6.18
C TYR A 58 -0.51 -2.92 7.21
N ALA A 59 -0.07 -3.24 8.43
CA ALA A 59 0.21 -2.25 9.47
C ALA A 59 1.28 -1.24 9.04
N ALA A 60 2.41 -1.72 8.49
CA ALA A 60 3.49 -0.86 8.01
C ALA A 60 3.02 0.09 6.90
N ALA A 61 2.26 -0.43 5.93
CA ALA A 61 1.73 0.37 4.83
C ALA A 61 0.71 1.41 5.30
N ILE A 62 -0.13 1.09 6.29
CA ILE A 62 -1.03 2.09 6.93
C ILE A 62 -0.21 3.23 7.54
N ILE A 63 0.80 2.91 8.36
CA ILE A 63 1.59 3.93 9.05
C ILE A 63 2.38 4.77 8.06
N GLY A 64 3.04 4.16 7.07
CA GLY A 64 3.74 4.89 6.02
C GLY A 64 2.82 5.85 5.24
N LEU A 65 1.57 5.44 5.04
CA LEU A 65 0.57 6.28 4.39
C LEU A 65 0.14 7.46 5.28
N LEU A 66 -0.04 7.24 6.58
CA LEU A 66 -0.44 8.30 7.53
C LEU A 66 0.69 9.26 7.89
N GLU A 67 1.94 8.82 7.82
CA GLU A 67 3.12 9.66 8.05
C GLU A 67 3.53 10.45 6.81
N SER A 68 2.99 10.12 5.63
CA SER A 68 3.31 10.84 4.40
C SER A 68 2.74 12.27 4.43
N PRO A 69 3.59 13.31 4.27
CA PRO A 69 3.20 14.70 4.40
C PRO A 69 2.22 15.18 3.32
N GLN A 70 2.10 14.44 2.22
CA GLN A 70 1.27 14.80 1.06
C GLN A 70 -0.18 14.30 1.15
N ASN A 71 -0.50 13.52 2.18
CA ASN A 71 -1.83 12.95 2.34
C ASN A 71 -2.80 13.90 3.08
N PRO A 72 -4.12 13.79 2.82
CA PRO A 72 -5.14 14.53 3.57
C PRO A 72 -5.05 14.22 5.08
N PRO A 73 -5.67 15.04 5.95
CA PRO A 73 -5.53 14.89 7.40
C PRO A 73 -5.69 13.43 7.83
N PRO A 74 -4.78 12.89 8.68
CA PRO A 74 -4.69 11.46 9.00
C PRO A 74 -6.04 10.82 9.30
N ILE A 75 -6.94 11.56 9.96
CA ILE A 75 -8.29 11.11 10.30
C ILE A 75 -9.14 10.67 9.08
N HIS A 76 -9.10 11.40 7.96
CA HIS A 76 -9.86 11.03 6.76
C HIS A 76 -9.35 9.73 6.15
N MET A 77 -8.04 9.50 6.25
CA MET A 77 -7.39 8.32 5.72
C MET A 77 -7.67 7.10 6.58
N VAL A 78 -7.57 7.23 7.91
CA VAL A 78 -7.91 6.17 8.86
C VAL A 78 -9.38 5.74 8.71
N LEU A 79 -10.32 6.68 8.56
CA LEU A 79 -11.73 6.36 8.33
C LEU A 79 -12.00 5.66 7.00
N LYS A 80 -11.20 5.95 5.96
CA LYS A 80 -11.28 5.23 4.68
C LYS A 80 -10.72 3.82 4.81
N LEU A 81 -9.62 3.65 5.55
CA LEU A 81 -8.96 2.36 5.78
C LEU A 81 -9.81 1.43 6.64
N SER A 82 -10.46 1.95 7.68
CA SER A 82 -11.35 1.15 8.53
C SER A 82 -12.55 0.62 7.75
N LYS A 83 -13.11 1.40 6.82
CA LYS A 83 -14.18 0.94 5.91
C LYS A 83 -13.72 -0.11 4.90
N ILE A 84 -12.42 -0.17 4.58
CA ILE A 84 -11.86 -1.25 3.76
C ILE A 84 -11.75 -2.49 4.63
N SER A 85 -11.09 -2.37 5.78
CA SER A 85 -10.90 -3.44 6.77
C SER A 85 -12.22 -4.08 7.22
N SER A 86 -13.24 -3.28 7.55
CA SER A 86 -14.55 -3.76 8.02
C SER A 86 -15.24 -4.66 7.00
N ASN A 87 -15.05 -4.41 5.71
CA ASN A 87 -15.65 -5.22 4.65
C ASN A 87 -15.01 -6.60 4.56
N PHE A 88 -13.70 -6.69 4.80
CA PHE A 88 -12.98 -7.96 4.85
C PHE A 88 -13.23 -8.73 6.14
N THR A 89 -13.66 -8.05 7.22
CA THR A 89 -14.01 -8.72 8.49
C THR A 89 -15.49 -9.11 8.59
N SER A 90 -16.40 -8.43 7.87
CA SER A 90 -17.85 -8.67 7.93
C SER A 90 -18.35 -9.67 6.89
N ASP A 91 -17.62 -9.86 5.79
CA ASP A 91 -17.87 -11.00 4.90
C ASP A 91 -17.41 -12.28 5.61
N LYS A 92 -18.37 -13.00 6.20
CA LYS A 92 -18.25 -14.41 6.60
C LYS A 92 -17.45 -15.16 5.55
N ALA A 93 -16.18 -15.47 5.84
CA ALA A 93 -15.43 -16.60 5.27
C ALA A 93 -15.78 -16.95 3.81
N SER A 94 -15.94 -15.96 2.94
CA SER A 94 -16.40 -16.17 1.57
C SER A 94 -15.18 -16.31 0.70
N THR A 95 -14.50 -17.45 0.87
CA THR A 95 -13.79 -18.09 -0.24
C THR A 95 -12.85 -17.14 -0.99
N SER A 96 -12.14 -16.23 -0.30
CA SER A 96 -11.13 -15.42 -0.95
C SER A 96 -9.94 -16.34 -1.19
N VAL A 97 -9.85 -16.89 -2.40
CA VAL A 97 -8.70 -17.66 -2.90
C VAL A 97 -7.39 -16.87 -2.73
N ASN A 98 -7.47 -15.56 -2.56
CA ASN A 98 -6.34 -14.67 -2.36
C ASN A 98 -6.18 -14.23 -0.89
N PRO A 99 -5.14 -14.71 -0.17
CA PRO A 99 -4.85 -14.27 1.20
C PRO A 99 -4.39 -12.79 1.28
N PHE A 100 -4.03 -12.17 0.15
CA PHE A 100 -3.59 -10.79 0.05
C PHE A 100 -4.71 -9.81 -0.31
N ALA A 101 -5.98 -10.23 -0.34
CA ALA A 101 -7.08 -9.38 -0.82
C ALA A 101 -7.20 -8.03 -0.09
N LEU A 102 -6.94 -8.00 1.22
CA LEU A 102 -6.92 -6.77 2.00
C LEU A 102 -5.74 -5.85 1.62
N LEU A 103 -4.56 -6.43 1.39
CA LEU A 103 -3.37 -5.73 0.92
C LEU A 103 -3.55 -5.21 -0.51
N ASP A 104 -4.17 -5.98 -1.39
CA ASP A 104 -4.46 -5.59 -2.78
C ASP A 104 -5.43 -4.41 -2.82
N ALA A 105 -6.46 -4.43 -1.95
CA ALA A 105 -7.36 -3.30 -1.79
C ALA A 105 -6.64 -2.05 -1.25
N LEU A 106 -5.67 -2.22 -0.34
CA LEU A 106 -4.84 -1.13 0.17
C LEU A 106 -3.94 -0.56 -0.93
N TYR A 107 -3.20 -1.40 -1.66
CA TYR A 107 -2.32 -0.97 -2.74
C TYR A 107 -3.11 -0.27 -3.84
N THR A 108 -4.23 -0.84 -4.27
CA THR A 108 -5.11 -0.23 -5.27
C THR A 108 -5.55 1.17 -4.83
N ARG A 109 -5.95 1.32 -3.55
CA ARG A 109 -6.35 2.61 -2.97
C ARG A 109 -5.21 3.63 -3.01
N ILE A 110 -4.01 3.26 -2.55
CA ILE A 110 -2.83 4.14 -2.50
C ILE A 110 -2.44 4.59 -3.90
N ILE A 111 -2.52 3.70 -4.88
CA ILE A 111 -2.18 4.06 -6.26
C ILE A 111 -3.25 4.96 -6.87
N GLN A 112 -4.54 4.66 -6.68
CA GLN A 112 -5.62 5.48 -7.24
C GLN A 112 -5.74 6.87 -6.60
N THR A 113 -5.17 7.09 -5.42
CA THR A 113 -5.02 8.45 -4.88
C THR A 113 -4.03 9.31 -5.68
N SER A 114 -3.16 8.70 -6.49
CA SER A 114 -2.12 9.35 -7.30
C SER A 114 -2.54 9.70 -8.75
N THR A 115 -3.83 9.77 -9.08
CA THR A 115 -4.36 9.95 -10.48
C THR A 115 -4.28 8.65 -11.32
N ASP A 116 -4.48 8.69 -12.65
CA ASP A 116 -4.38 7.59 -13.68
C ASP A 116 -2.98 6.92 -13.73
N SER A 117 -2.54 6.49 -12.55
CA SER A 117 -1.18 6.08 -12.22
C SER A 117 -1.10 4.58 -12.05
N LEU A 118 -2.21 3.84 -11.88
CA LEU A 118 -2.16 2.39 -11.69
C LEU A 118 -1.65 1.67 -12.94
N LEU A 119 -2.23 1.97 -14.11
CA LEU A 119 -1.77 1.36 -15.36
C LEU A 119 -0.32 1.75 -15.66
N ARG A 120 0.06 3.00 -15.37
CA ARG A 120 1.45 3.46 -15.54
C ARG A 120 2.40 2.79 -14.57
N ALA A 121 2.07 2.70 -13.28
CA ALA A 121 2.87 2.02 -12.27
C ALA A 121 3.04 0.53 -12.59
N VAL A 122 1.98 -0.15 -13.03
CA VAL A 122 2.06 -1.53 -13.52
C VAL A 122 2.99 -1.63 -14.73
N ALA A 123 2.86 -0.73 -15.71
CA ALA A 123 3.74 -0.70 -16.89
C ALA A 123 5.21 -0.47 -16.50
N TRP A 124 5.47 0.44 -15.57
CA TRP A 124 6.81 0.78 -15.10
C TRP A 124 7.43 -0.39 -14.33
N VAL A 125 6.71 -1.01 -13.40
CA VAL A 125 7.21 -2.19 -12.66
C VAL A 125 7.49 -3.35 -13.60
N ARG A 126 6.62 -3.59 -14.60
CA ARG A 126 6.85 -4.61 -15.62
C ARG A 126 8.09 -4.33 -16.46
N PHE A 127 8.30 -3.07 -16.83
CA PHE A 127 9.48 -2.65 -17.58
C PHE A 127 10.76 -2.78 -16.75
N ILE A 128 10.75 -2.35 -15.48
CA ILE A 128 11.88 -2.51 -14.56
C ILE A 128 12.20 -4.00 -14.36
N SER A 129 11.17 -4.82 -14.13
CA SER A 129 11.31 -6.26 -13.90
C SER A 129 11.81 -7.01 -15.14
N SER A 130 11.31 -6.66 -16.33
CA SER A 130 11.77 -7.28 -17.58
C SER A 130 13.23 -6.93 -17.87
N LEU A 131 13.65 -5.69 -17.61
CA LEU A 131 15.04 -5.26 -17.73
C LEU A 131 15.95 -5.92 -16.68
N GLY A 132 15.45 -6.13 -15.45
CA GLY A 132 16.15 -6.86 -14.40
C GLY A 132 16.41 -8.32 -14.79
N ASN A 133 15.44 -9.00 -15.40
CA ASN A 133 15.60 -10.38 -15.89
C ASN A 133 16.57 -10.51 -17.08
N ILE A 134 16.76 -9.45 -17.86
CA ILE A 134 17.70 -9.42 -19.00
C ILE A 134 19.14 -9.11 -18.54
N SER A 135 19.30 -8.50 -17.37
CA SER A 135 20.60 -7.99 -16.88
C SER A 135 21.13 -8.86 -15.76
N SER A 136 22.22 -9.60 -16.01
CA SER A 136 22.95 -10.34 -14.98
C SER A 136 23.58 -9.41 -13.93
N GLY A 137 22.81 -9.02 -12.92
CA GLY A 137 23.32 -8.50 -11.64
C GLY A 137 23.88 -7.07 -11.65
N ARG A 138 23.48 -6.21 -12.60
CA ARG A 138 23.78 -4.77 -12.51
C ARG A 138 22.54 -3.99 -12.11
N GLU A 139 22.61 -3.43 -10.91
CA GLU A 139 21.77 -2.34 -10.40
C GLU A 139 21.70 -1.22 -11.44
N ARG A 140 20.48 -0.78 -11.78
CA ARG A 140 20.25 0.22 -12.83
C ARG A 140 19.88 1.55 -12.20
N PRO A 141 20.65 2.62 -12.47
CA PRO A 141 20.38 3.90 -11.84
C PRO A 141 19.04 4.49 -12.29
N ALA A 142 18.37 5.21 -11.39
CA ALA A 142 17.03 5.74 -11.60
C ALA A 142 16.91 6.65 -12.84
N TRP A 143 17.99 7.35 -13.22
CA TRP A 143 17.98 8.22 -14.41
C TRP A 143 17.68 7.47 -15.71
N VAL A 144 18.08 6.19 -15.81
CA VAL A 144 17.80 5.37 -16.98
C VAL A 144 16.29 5.21 -17.14
N PHE A 145 15.60 4.89 -16.05
CA PHE A 145 14.16 4.71 -16.06
C PHE A 145 13.42 6.02 -16.33
N ARG A 146 13.88 7.14 -15.78
CA ARG A 146 13.32 8.46 -16.09
C ARG A 146 13.38 8.76 -17.59
N GLN A 147 14.53 8.53 -18.22
CA GLN A 147 14.71 8.78 -19.66
C GLN A 147 13.79 7.93 -20.55
N TYR A 148 13.49 6.69 -20.16
CA TYR A 148 12.65 5.80 -20.96
C TYR A 148 11.15 5.91 -20.66
N LEU A 149 10.79 6.29 -19.43
CA LEU A 149 9.41 6.21 -18.94
C LEU A 149 8.73 7.57 -18.80
N GLU A 150 9.49 8.66 -18.63
CA GLU A 150 8.92 10.00 -18.60
C GLU A 150 8.55 10.47 -19.99
N SER A 151 7.29 10.89 -20.16
CA SER A 151 6.84 11.64 -21.33
C SER A 151 7.10 13.14 -21.16
N SER A 152 7.24 13.60 -19.91
CA SER A 152 7.59 14.98 -19.56
C SER A 152 8.51 14.99 -18.34
N VAL A 153 9.47 15.92 -18.32
CA VAL A 153 10.39 16.11 -17.18
C VAL A 153 9.61 16.29 -15.88
N GLY A 154 9.94 15.50 -14.86
CA GLY A 154 9.29 15.56 -13.55
C GLY A 154 8.04 14.67 -13.41
N GLU A 155 7.69 13.91 -14.45
CA GLU A 155 6.56 12.98 -14.40
C GLU A 155 6.80 11.84 -13.41
N THR A 156 8.06 11.40 -13.23
CA THR A 156 8.41 10.39 -12.22
C THR A 156 8.11 10.89 -10.82
N GLU A 157 8.58 12.09 -10.49
CA GLU A 157 8.33 12.72 -9.20
C GLU A 157 6.83 12.89 -8.99
N TYR A 158 6.11 13.44 -9.97
CA TYR A 158 4.66 13.64 -9.89
C TYR A 158 3.87 12.33 -9.67
N LEU A 159 4.19 11.26 -10.41
CA LEU A 159 3.46 9.99 -10.33
C LEU A 159 3.76 9.22 -9.04
N LEU A 160 5.01 9.26 -8.58
CA LEU A 160 5.50 8.43 -7.48
C LEU A 160 5.54 9.15 -6.13
N GLU A 161 5.32 10.46 -6.08
CA GLU A 161 5.22 11.25 -4.86
C GLU A 161 4.18 10.68 -3.87
N ASN A 162 3.00 10.32 -4.37
CA ASN A 162 1.96 9.69 -3.55
C ASN A 162 2.21 8.20 -3.26
N LEU A 163 3.20 7.60 -3.92
CA LEU A 163 3.65 6.22 -3.69
C LEU A 163 4.88 6.14 -2.79
N SER A 164 5.28 7.24 -2.15
CA SER A 164 6.43 7.31 -1.23
C SER A 164 6.37 6.31 -0.07
N SER A 165 5.19 5.80 0.29
CA SER A 165 5.03 4.74 1.29
C SER A 165 5.31 3.33 0.75
N LEU A 166 5.38 3.15 -0.58
CA LEU A 166 5.54 1.86 -1.27
C LEU A 166 6.81 1.79 -2.12
N VAL A 167 7.32 2.94 -2.56
CA VAL A 167 8.45 3.09 -3.47
C VAL A 167 9.39 4.17 -2.94
N HIS A 168 10.66 3.83 -2.82
CA HIS A 168 11.74 4.79 -2.66
C HIS A 168 12.14 5.34 -4.02
N MET A 169 12.13 6.65 -4.15
CA MET A 169 12.70 7.36 -5.29
C MET A 169 13.90 8.16 -4.82
N PRO A 170 15.07 8.00 -5.45
CA PRO A 170 16.22 8.82 -5.13
C PRO A 170 15.97 10.28 -5.53
N PRO A 171 16.47 11.24 -4.74
CA PRO A 171 16.26 12.65 -5.01
C PRO A 171 16.94 13.09 -6.31
N PRO A 172 16.48 14.20 -6.92
CA PRO A 172 17.14 14.79 -8.08
C PRO A 172 18.61 15.09 -7.76
N GLY A 173 19.54 14.59 -8.57
CA GLY A 173 20.99 14.75 -8.36
C GLY A 173 21.71 13.49 -7.88
N GLU A 174 20.99 12.52 -7.31
CA GLU A 174 21.54 11.20 -6.97
C GLU A 174 21.37 10.23 -8.13
N TYR A 175 22.03 10.53 -9.25
CA TYR A 175 21.85 9.79 -10.50
C TYR A 175 22.18 8.30 -10.35
N ALA A 176 23.16 7.93 -9.52
CA ALA A 176 23.57 6.53 -9.35
C ALA A 176 22.60 5.68 -8.53
N ALA A 177 21.67 6.30 -7.79
CA ALA A 177 20.79 5.59 -6.87
C ALA A 177 19.61 4.93 -7.60
N GLU A 178 19.06 3.89 -6.99
CA GLU A 178 18.04 3.02 -7.59
C GLU A 178 16.63 3.31 -7.09
N ILE A 179 15.65 2.92 -7.89
CA ILE A 179 14.24 2.86 -7.48
C ILE A 179 14.05 1.58 -6.66
N VAL A 180 13.65 1.71 -5.40
CA VAL A 180 13.47 0.55 -4.50
C VAL A 180 12.00 0.38 -4.14
N PHE A 181 11.45 -0.82 -4.35
CA PHE A 181 10.12 -1.18 -3.87
C PHE A 181 10.24 -1.76 -2.45
N TYR A 182 9.60 -1.14 -1.45
CA TYR A 182 9.77 -1.55 -0.05
C TYR A 182 9.18 -2.92 0.27
N HIS A 183 8.19 -3.38 -0.52
CA HIS A 183 7.46 -4.60 -0.23
C HIS A 183 7.39 -5.51 -1.45
N LYS A 184 7.91 -6.73 -1.33
CA LYS A 184 7.75 -7.76 -2.38
C LYS A 184 6.28 -8.06 -2.69
N SER A 185 5.42 -8.04 -1.69
CA SER A 185 3.97 -8.22 -1.89
C SER A 185 3.34 -7.14 -2.79
N PHE A 186 3.95 -5.95 -2.85
CA PHE A 186 3.51 -4.86 -3.71
C PHE A 186 3.95 -5.10 -5.16
N THR A 187 5.18 -5.51 -5.39
CA THR A 187 5.65 -5.90 -6.73
C THR A 187 4.87 -7.12 -7.25
N ASP A 188 4.62 -8.12 -6.40
CA ASP A 188 3.83 -9.30 -6.74
C ASP A 188 2.37 -8.93 -7.07
N PHE A 189 1.81 -7.93 -6.39
CA PHE A 189 0.50 -7.39 -6.71
C PHE A 189 0.47 -6.76 -8.11
N LEU A 190 1.45 -5.89 -8.42
CA LEU A 190 1.50 -5.18 -9.70
C LEU A 190 1.82 -6.09 -10.90
N LEU A 191 2.50 -7.22 -10.66
CA LEU A 191 2.83 -8.19 -11.71
C LEU A 191 1.66 -9.15 -12.03
N ASP A 192 0.73 -9.38 -11.09
CA ASP A 192 -0.41 -10.27 -11.25
C ASP A 192 -1.66 -9.53 -11.78
N ASP A 193 -1.96 -9.71 -13.07
CA ASP A 193 -3.13 -9.11 -13.73
C ASP A 193 -4.45 -9.42 -13.02
N ASN A 194 -4.61 -10.62 -12.46
CA ASN A 194 -5.85 -11.01 -11.78
C ASN A 194 -6.02 -10.24 -10.47
N ARG A 195 -4.92 -10.01 -9.74
CA ARG A 195 -4.93 -9.24 -8.49
C ARG A 195 -5.19 -7.77 -8.75
N VAL A 196 -4.51 -7.17 -9.75
CA VAL A 196 -4.76 -5.78 -10.18
C VAL A 196 -6.20 -5.60 -10.64
N PHE A 197 -6.70 -6.49 -11.50
CA PHE A 197 -8.07 -6.43 -12.02
C PHE A 197 -9.10 -6.50 -10.89
N ARG A 198 -8.95 -7.44 -9.93
CA ARG A 198 -9.84 -7.54 -8.78
C ARG A 198 -9.82 -6.28 -7.91
N GLY A 199 -8.64 -5.73 -7.66
CA GLY A 199 -8.50 -4.47 -6.91
C GLY A 199 -9.24 -3.32 -7.59
N LEU A 200 -9.08 -3.19 -8.91
CA LEU A 200 -9.76 -2.17 -9.72
C LEU A 200 -11.28 -2.32 -9.65
N MET A 201 -11.81 -3.54 -9.82
CA MET A 201 -13.25 -3.79 -9.77
C MET A 201 -13.86 -3.47 -8.41
N GLN A 202 -13.13 -3.74 -7.31
CA GLN A 202 -13.57 -3.39 -5.95
C GLN A 202 -13.59 -1.88 -5.72
N TYR A 203 -12.71 -1.13 -6.38
CA TYR A 203 -12.72 0.33 -6.30
C TYR A 203 -13.79 0.97 -7.18
N GLU A 204 -13.94 0.54 -8.43
CA GLU A 204 -14.93 1.10 -9.37
C GLU A 204 -16.37 0.79 -8.96
N GLY A 205 -16.62 -0.39 -8.39
CA GLY A 205 -17.92 -0.76 -7.82
C GLY A 205 -18.39 0.19 -6.69
N ARG A 206 -17.48 0.99 -6.11
CA ARG A 206 -17.77 2.02 -5.10
C ARG A 206 -18.09 3.40 -5.68
N GLY A 207 -17.87 3.64 -6.98
CA GLY A 207 -18.11 4.94 -7.63
C GLY A 207 -19.53 5.14 -8.17
N LYS A 208 -20.36 4.08 -8.26
CA LYS A 208 -21.75 4.16 -8.76
C LYS A 208 -22.77 4.23 -7.62
N GLY A 209 -22.67 5.28 -6.81
CA GLY A 209 -23.73 5.68 -5.88
C GLY A 209 -24.20 7.09 -6.23
N GLY A 210 -25.05 7.22 -7.26
CA GLY A 210 -25.70 8.50 -7.57
C GLY A 210 -25.63 8.93 -9.03
N PHE A 211 -26.21 8.15 -9.94
CA PHE A 211 -26.80 8.74 -11.15
C PHE A 211 -28.04 7.96 -11.52
N THR A 212 -29.11 8.17 -10.74
CA THR A 212 -30.45 7.79 -11.17
C THR A 212 -30.78 8.67 -12.37
N ARG A 213 -30.71 8.11 -13.58
CA ARG A 213 -31.33 8.71 -14.75
C ARG A 213 -32.83 8.86 -14.43
N ARG A 214 -33.27 10.08 -14.12
CA ARG A 214 -34.65 10.48 -14.40
C ARG A 214 -34.75 10.62 -15.91
N ILE A 215 -35.34 9.61 -16.53
CA ILE A 215 -35.92 9.75 -17.87
C ILE A 215 -37.41 9.99 -17.59
N THR A 216 -37.84 11.22 -17.84
CA THR A 216 -39.22 11.53 -18.22
C THR A 216 -39.15 11.96 -19.66
#